data_AF-A0A933QK06-F1
#
_entry.id   AF-A0A933QK06-F1
#
_cell.length_a   1.000
_cell.length_b   1.000
_cell.length_c   1.000
_cell.angle_alpha   90.00
_cell.angle_beta   90.00
_cell.angle_gamma   90.00
#
_symmetry.space_group_name_H-M   'P 1'
#
loop_
_entity.id
_entity.type
_entity.pdbx_description
1 polymer ?
#
loop_
_entity_poly.entity_id
_entity_poly.type
_entity_poly.pdbx_seq_one_letter_code
_entity_poly.pdbx_strand_id
1 'polypeptide(L)'
;MNVLNYRSRRHEPVEIQEKRFGYFPKTFRWRGKYYSVEAVERCWNATRNVPHLCFRVRCQDGTFELYQNVRDNTWQLAQVRA
;
A
#
# COMPACT_ATOMS: atom_id res chain seq x y z
N MET A 1 14.04 22.19 -6.86
CA MET A 1 14.29 21.00 -6.01
C MET A 1 13.23 20.98 -4.93
N ASN A 2 12.25 20.08 -5.02
CA ASN A 2 11.23 19.93 -3.99
C ASN A 2 11.35 18.51 -3.44
N VAL A 3 12.10 18.39 -2.35
CA VAL A 3 12.25 17.16 -1.58
C VAL A 3 10.87 16.83 -0.99
N LEU A 4 10.19 15.85 -1.59
CA LEU A 4 8.91 15.39 -1.06
C LEU A 4 9.14 14.81 0.33
N ASN A 5 8.63 15.58 1.27
CA ASN A 5 8.63 15.41 2.71
C ASN A 5 7.92 14.09 3.07
N TYR A 6 8.64 12.96 3.03
CA TYR A 6 8.28 11.69 3.67
C TYR A 6 8.36 11.86 5.20
N ARG A 7 7.67 12.87 5.76
CA ARG A 7 7.53 13.08 7.21
C ARG A 7 6.79 11.88 7.79
N SER A 8 7.56 10.85 8.09
CA SER A 8 7.42 9.91 9.21
C SER A 8 6.00 9.41 9.54
N ARG A 9 5.17 9.13 8.53
CA ARG A 9 4.18 8.05 8.68
C ARG A 9 5.01 6.77 8.76
N ARG A 10 4.96 6.05 9.87
CA ARG A 10 5.65 4.75 9.99
C ARG A 10 5.11 3.84 8.90
N HIS A 11 5.94 3.51 7.92
CA HIS A 11 5.65 2.51 6.92
C HIS A 11 5.78 1.14 7.59
N GLU A 12 4.66 0.48 7.79
CA GLU A 12 4.64 -0.82 8.47
C GLU A 12 4.60 -1.96 7.45
N PRO A 13 5.37 -3.04 7.66
CA PRO A 13 5.34 -4.16 6.73
C PRO A 13 3.96 -4.81 6.71
N VAL A 14 3.53 -5.19 5.51
CA VAL A 14 2.32 -5.99 5.29
C VAL A 14 2.62 -7.14 4.36
N GLU A 15 1.84 -8.20 4.47
CA GLU A 15 1.93 -9.36 3.59
C GLU A 15 0.72 -9.38 2.66
N ILE A 16 0.94 -9.29 1.36
CA ILE A 16 -0.13 -9.52 0.38
C ILE A 16 -0.39 -11.02 0.29
N GLN A 17 -1.62 -11.42 0.59
CA GLN A 17 -2.05 -12.81 0.58
C GLN A 17 -2.62 -13.20 -0.80
N GLU A 18 -3.32 -12.28 -1.46
CA GLU A 18 -3.89 -12.49 -2.78
C GLU A 18 -3.90 -11.18 -3.59
N LYS A 19 -3.74 -11.30 -4.92
CA LYS A 19 -3.87 -10.20 -5.89
C LYS A 19 -4.97 -10.49 -6.91
N ARG A 20 -5.78 -9.50 -7.26
CA ARG A 20 -6.65 -9.51 -8.45
C ARG A 20 -5.80 -9.31 -9.69
N PHE A 21 -6.00 -10.16 -10.70
CA PHE A 21 -5.29 -10.09 -11.99
C PHE A 21 -3.76 -10.14 -11.85
N GLY A 22 -3.24 -10.69 -10.75
CA GLY A 22 -1.79 -10.75 -10.47
C GLY A 22 -1.15 -9.42 -10.05
N TYR A 23 -1.91 -8.32 -9.98
CA TYR A 23 -1.36 -6.98 -9.74
C TYR A 23 -2.02 -6.26 -8.56
N PHE A 24 -3.34 -6.07 -8.58
CA PHE A 24 -4.04 -5.28 -7.57
C PHE A 24 -4.21 -6.07 -6.27
N PRO A 25 -3.94 -5.49 -5.09
CA PRO A 25 -4.14 -6.19 -3.83
C PRO A 25 -5.61 -6.57 -3.64
N LYS A 26 -5.88 -7.85 -3.31
CA LYS A 26 -7.21 -8.36 -2.97
C LYS A 26 -7.34 -8.58 -1.47
N THR A 27 -6.33 -9.20 -0.87
CA THR A 27 -6.27 -9.44 0.57
C THR A 27 -4.85 -9.22 1.07
N PHE A 28 -4.73 -8.63 2.27
CA PHE A 28 -3.44 -8.45 2.92
C PHE A 28 -3.54 -8.71 4.42
N ARG A 29 -2.40 -9.02 5.03
CA ARG A 29 -2.25 -9.24 6.47
C ARG A 29 -1.38 -8.15 7.06
N TRP A 30 -1.87 -7.52 8.12
CA TRP A 30 -1.15 -6.48 8.85
C TRP A 30 -1.37 -6.69 10.35
N ARG A 31 -0.27 -6.72 11.11
CA ARG A 31 -0.27 -7.01 12.57
C ARG A 31 -1.10 -8.24 12.95
N GLY A 32 -1.03 -9.29 12.13
CA GLY A 32 -1.78 -10.54 12.36
C GLY A 32 -3.25 -10.51 11.96
N LYS A 33 -3.83 -9.35 11.62
CA LYS A 33 -5.22 -9.23 11.14
C LYS A 33 -5.27 -9.30 9.60
N TYR A 34 -6.31 -9.95 9.09
CA TYR A 34 -6.62 -10.02 7.66
C TYR A 34 -7.52 -8.87 7.24
N TYR A 35 -7.23 -8.30 6.08
CA TYR A 35 -7.98 -7.22 5.46
C TYR A 35 -8.38 -7.63 4.05
N SER A 36 -9.68 -7.52 3.76
CA SER A 36 -10.22 -7.68 2.42
C SER A 36 -10.34 -6.32 1.74
N VAL A 37 -9.70 -6.17 0.58
CA VAL A 37 -9.80 -4.97 -0.23
C VAL A 37 -11.11 -5.03 -1.00
N GLU A 38 -12.03 -4.13 -0.68
CA GLU A 38 -13.30 -3.99 -1.39
C GLU A 38 -13.10 -3.25 -2.70
N ALA A 39 -12.34 -2.16 -2.66
CA ALA A 39 -12.04 -1.32 -3.82
C ALA A 39 -10.60 -0.78 -3.77
N VAL A 40 -9.98 -0.69 -4.96
CA VAL A 40 -8.77 0.12 -5.17
C VAL A 40 -9.22 1.47 -5.68
N GLU A 41 -9.16 2.49 -4.84
CA GLU A 41 -9.67 3.83 -5.12
C GLU A 41 -8.69 4.66 -5.98
N ARG A 42 -7.39 4.40 -5.84
CA ARG A 42 -6.34 5.10 -6.60
C ARG A 42 -5.09 4.24 -6.74
N CYS A 43 -4.42 4.32 -7.89
CA CYS A 43 -3.11 3.72 -8.15
C CYS A 43 -2.17 4.78 -8.75
N TRP A 44 -0.94 4.91 -8.24
CA TRP A 44 0.04 5.87 -8.75
C TRP A 44 1.48 5.44 -8.47
N ASN A 45 2.46 6.09 -9.11
CA ASN A 45 3.88 5.92 -8.78
C ASN A 45 4.31 6.98 -7.74
N ALA A 46 5.00 6.56 -6.67
CA ALA A 46 5.36 7.46 -5.57
C ALA A 46 6.54 8.39 -5.91
N THR A 47 7.52 7.91 -6.69
CA THR A 47 8.68 8.69 -7.15
C THR A 47 9.28 8.10 -8.43
N ARG A 48 10.10 8.88 -9.16
CA ARG A 48 10.83 8.43 -10.35
C ARG A 48 12.09 7.60 -10.05
N ASN A 49 12.69 7.76 -8.86
CA ASN A 49 14.01 7.19 -8.56
C ASN A 49 13.95 5.82 -7.89
N VAL A 50 12.84 5.48 -7.23
CA VAL A 50 12.60 4.15 -6.66
C VAL A 50 11.28 3.66 -7.22
N PRO A 51 11.22 2.48 -7.83
CA PRO A 51 10.00 2.03 -8.45
C PRO A 51 9.06 1.56 -7.32
N HIS A 52 8.25 2.50 -6.85
CA HIS A 52 7.24 2.31 -5.82
C HIS A 52 5.86 2.48 -6.45
N LEU A 53 5.06 1.42 -6.40
CA LEU A 53 3.64 1.48 -6.74
C LEU A 53 2.84 1.75 -5.47
N CYS A 54 1.99 2.76 -5.54
CA CYS A 54 1.09 3.15 -4.45
C CYS A 54 -0.34 2.80 -4.81
N PHE A 55 -1.06 2.25 -3.84
CA PHE A 55 -2.45 1.89 -3.94
C PHE A 55 -3.22 2.45 -2.75
N ARG A 56 -4.23 3.26 -3.00
CA ARG A 56 -5.22 3.62 -1.99
C ARG A 56 -6.34 2.57 -2.04
N VAL A 57 -6.50 1.83 -0.96
CA VAL A 57 -7.45 0.71 -0.88
C VAL A 57 -8.48 0.97 0.19
N ARG A 58 -9.74 0.68 -0.11
CA ARG A 58 -10.84 0.70 0.86
C ARG A 58 -11.13 -0.72 1.32
N CYS A 59 -11.19 -0.89 2.62
CA CYS A 59 -11.57 -2.11 3.32
C CYS A 59 -12.75 -1.78 4.24
N GLN A 60 -13.40 -2.82 4.78
CA GLN A 60 -14.48 -2.66 5.76
C GLN A 60 -14.05 -1.82 6.99
N ASP A 61 -12.81 -2.00 7.45
CA ASP A 61 -12.24 -1.30 8.61
C ASP A 61 -11.74 0.12 8.29
N GLY A 62 -11.75 0.55 7.03
CA GLY A 62 -11.29 1.88 6.61
C GLY A 62 -10.42 1.88 5.35
N THR A 63 -9.79 3.03 5.09
CA THR A 63 -8.95 3.25 3.90
C THR A 63 -7.46 3.24 4.27
N PHE A 64 -6.67 2.57 3.44
CA PHE A 64 -5.23 2.40 3.65
C PHE A 64 -4.44 2.77 2.40
N GLU A 65 -3.19 3.18 2.58
CA GLU A 65 -2.23 3.36 1.49
C GLU A 65 -1.19 2.24 1.53
N LEU A 66 -1.19 1.40 0.51
CA LEU A 66 -0.23 0.34 0.30
C LEU A 66 0.86 0.80 -0.67
N TYR A 67 2.11 0.51 -0.31
CA TYR A 67 3.31 0.83 -1.07
C TYR A 67 4.00 -0.47 -1.41
N GLN A 68 4.15 -0.76 -2.69
CA GLN A 68 4.95 -1.88 -3.17
C GLN A 68 6.30 -1.36 -3.65
N ASN A 69 7.39 -1.85 -3.07
CA ASN A 69 8.68 -1.79 -3.71
C ASN A 69 8.75 -2.90 -4.77
N VAL A 70 8.75 -2.54 -6.06
CA VAL A 70 8.70 -3.56 -7.12
C VAL A 70 10.02 -4.31 -7.31
N ARG A 71 11.16 -3.79 -6.83
CA ARG A 71 12.44 -4.51 -6.92
C ARG A 71 12.44 -5.74 -6.03
N ASP A 72 12.03 -5.54 -4.78
CA ASP A 72 12.10 -6.57 -3.75
C ASP A 72 10.74 -7.25 -3.52
N ASN A 73 9.70 -6.79 -4.23
CA ASN A 73 8.30 -7.18 -4.07
C ASN A 73 7.82 -7.11 -2.60
N THR A 74 8.38 -6.18 -1.83
CA THR A 74 7.99 -5.93 -0.45
C THR A 74 6.86 -4.91 -0.38
N TRP A 75 6.00 -5.08 0.62
CA TRP A 75 4.82 -4.25 0.79
C TRP A 75 4.83 -3.56 2.15
N GLN A 76 4.44 -2.30 2.14
CA GLN A 76 4.34 -1.48 3.33
C GLN A 76 3.01 -0.74 3.33
N LEU A 77 2.49 -0.46 4.51
CA LEU A 77 1.28 0.30 4.73
C LEU A 77 1.62 1.62 5.40
N ALA A 78 1.03 2.70 4.90
CA ALA A 78 0.90 3.94 5.66
C ALA A 78 -0.57 4.07 6.08
N GLN A 79 -0.80 4.28 7.38
CA GLN A 79 -2.15 4.51 7.87
C GLN A 79 -2.62 5.90 7.40
N VAL A 80 -3.73 5.93 6.69
CA VAL A 80 -4.46 7.16 6.42
C VAL A 80 -5.34 7.41 7.63
N ARG A 81 -5.14 8.51 8.36
CA ARG A 81 -6.14 8.93 9.36
C ARG A 81 -7.41 9.29 8.60
N ALA A 82 -8.53 8.67 8.98
CA ALA A 82 -9.86 9.16 8.66
C ALA A 82 -10.11 10.48 9.40
#